data_AF-A0A091E5A2-F1
#
_entry.id   AF-A0A091E5A2-F1
#
_cell.length_a   1.000
_cell.length_b   1.000
_cell.length_c   1.000
_cell.angle_alpha   90.00
_cell.angle_beta   90.00
_cell.angle_gamma   90.00
#
_symmetry.space_group_name_H-M   'P 1'
#
loop_
_entity.id
_entity.type
_entity.pdbx_description
1 polymer ?
#
loop_
_entity_poly.entity_id
_entity_poly.type
_entity_poly.pdbx_seq_one_letter_code
_entity_poly.pdbx_strand_id
1 'polypeptide(L)'
;MQRRILASLEGSRYQTRSLAEACLLLLLSPGAPAVHCGPVPHHWDRGRNHLVINLHPDPCPRASQLGQAMVAEASPRVDTFRPGFDVSLPLLPEAHPLRGGFPGQLRQHSPHPRAALLALAEDGGRWHTASFHSTTCPWDGRCEQDLGPKQTHRGEKLPNATFCLIPGHHAEASRFLQALQAGCIPVLLSPSWELPFSEVIDWTKAAIVADERLPLQVLAALQEMDPARVLALRQQTQFLWDAYFSSVDKVIHTTLEIIQDRILGASAHPSLLWNSPPGALLALSTFSRSPQDFPFYHLQQSSRPEGRFSALIWVGTPGQPPLKLIQAVAGSQHCAQIMVLWSRERPLPFRWPETAVPLTVMDGPRKLSHRFLPFGTITTDAILSLDAHSSLSTSEVDFAFVVWKNFPERMVGFLTWNHFWDEAQGGWGYTAEMANEFSMVLTAAAFYHRYYHTLFTHSLPRALRTLADEAPACADVLMNFLVAAVTKLPPIKVPYGKQHQEAAPLAPGVPGSEPQPQSPDHDCINQLAAEFGHMPLVSSRLRLDPVLFKDPVSVQRKKYRSLEKKP
;
A
#
# COMPACT_ATOMS: atom_id res chain seq x y z
N MET A 1 -9.36 -22.88 -5.32
CA MET A 1 -8.09 -22.16 -5.55
C MET A 1 -7.84 -21.85 -7.03
N GLN A 2 -7.79 -22.84 -7.94
CA GLN A 2 -7.43 -22.64 -9.36
C GLN A 2 -8.18 -21.51 -10.10
N ARG A 3 -9.51 -21.41 -9.94
CA ARG A 3 -10.31 -20.31 -10.53
C ARG A 3 -9.86 -18.92 -10.05
N ARG A 4 -9.43 -18.79 -8.78
CA ARG A 4 -8.92 -17.54 -8.21
C ARG A 4 -7.60 -17.13 -8.85
N ILE A 5 -6.70 -18.11 -9.08
CA ILE A 5 -5.42 -17.87 -9.76
C ILE A 5 -5.65 -17.39 -11.20
N LEU A 6 -6.54 -18.07 -11.94
CA LEU A 6 -6.88 -17.68 -13.31
C LEU A 6 -7.43 -16.25 -13.37
N ALA A 7 -8.38 -15.92 -12.49
CA ALA A 7 -8.91 -14.56 -12.39
C ALA A 7 -7.82 -13.51 -12.06
N SER A 8 -6.85 -13.87 -11.21
CA SER A 8 -5.70 -13.02 -10.89
C SER A 8 -4.80 -12.77 -12.10
N LEU A 9 -4.47 -13.83 -12.84
CA LEU A 9 -3.65 -13.78 -14.04
C LEU A 9 -4.34 -12.98 -15.15
N GLU A 10 -5.63 -13.20 -15.38
CA GLU A 10 -6.45 -12.46 -16.36
C GLU A 10 -6.56 -10.98 -16.04
N GLY A 11 -6.56 -10.61 -14.75
CA GLY A 11 -6.55 -9.21 -14.31
C GLY A 11 -5.18 -8.55 -14.33
N SER A 12 -4.10 -9.31 -14.52
CA SER A 12 -2.74 -8.78 -14.48
C SER A 12 -2.38 -8.02 -15.75
N ARG A 13 -1.44 -7.06 -15.64
CA ARG A 13 -0.90 -6.30 -16.79
C ARG A 13 -0.09 -7.14 -17.79
N TYR A 14 0.23 -8.38 -17.43
CA TYR A 14 1.11 -9.27 -18.19
C TYR A 14 0.33 -10.22 -19.12
N GLN A 15 -1.00 -10.24 -19.05
CA GLN A 15 -1.82 -11.16 -19.81
C GLN A 15 -1.90 -10.77 -21.30
N THR A 16 -1.70 -11.74 -22.19
CA THR A 16 -2.11 -11.68 -23.59
C THR A 16 -2.97 -12.89 -23.95
N ARG A 17 -3.91 -12.71 -24.88
CA ARG A 17 -4.74 -13.79 -25.43
C ARG A 17 -4.09 -14.44 -26.66
N SER A 18 -3.02 -13.87 -27.19
CA SER A 18 -2.30 -14.38 -28.36
C SER A 18 -1.13 -15.25 -27.93
N LEU A 19 -1.14 -16.54 -28.31
CA LEU A 19 -0.02 -17.45 -28.05
C LEU A 19 1.28 -16.98 -28.72
N ALA A 20 1.20 -16.30 -29.86
CA ALA A 20 2.36 -15.80 -30.59
C ALA A 20 3.01 -14.57 -29.93
N GLU A 21 2.26 -13.83 -29.11
CA GLU A 21 2.77 -12.66 -28.37
C GLU A 21 3.23 -13.03 -26.96
N ALA A 22 2.89 -14.23 -26.48
CA ALA A 22 3.21 -14.67 -25.13
C ALA A 22 4.71 -14.96 -24.98
N CYS A 23 5.34 -14.26 -24.04
CA CYS A 23 6.72 -14.54 -23.65
C CYS A 23 6.84 -15.80 -22.77
N LEU A 24 5.77 -16.16 -22.05
CA LEU A 24 5.71 -17.26 -21.11
C LEU A 24 4.35 -17.97 -21.20
N LEU A 25 4.36 -19.29 -21.33
CA LEU A 25 3.18 -20.14 -21.36
C LEU A 25 2.92 -20.73 -19.98
N LEU A 26 1.70 -20.56 -19.47
CA LEU A 26 1.33 -20.95 -18.11
C LEU A 26 0.60 -22.29 -18.08
N LEU A 27 1.06 -23.19 -17.21
CA LEU A 27 0.37 -24.44 -16.87
C LEU A 27 0.00 -24.43 -15.39
N LEU A 28 -1.28 -24.62 -15.10
CA LEU A 28 -1.78 -24.77 -13.73
C LEU A 28 -1.96 -26.26 -13.42
N SER A 29 -1.25 -26.77 -12.41
CA SER A 29 -1.43 -28.16 -11.97
C SER A 29 -2.85 -28.37 -11.43
N PRO A 30 -3.53 -29.48 -11.79
CA PRO A 30 -4.81 -29.82 -11.21
C PRO A 30 -4.65 -30.07 -9.70
N GLY A 31 -5.53 -29.47 -8.89
CA GLY A 31 -5.44 -29.47 -7.42
C GLY A 31 -5.91 -30.74 -6.71
N ALA A 32 -5.96 -31.88 -7.40
CA ALA A 32 -6.31 -33.17 -6.80
C ALA A 32 -5.17 -34.16 -7.04
N PRO A 33 -4.92 -35.13 -6.13
CA PRO A 33 -4.01 -36.23 -6.38
C PRO A 33 -4.59 -37.09 -7.51
N ALA A 34 -4.34 -36.67 -8.75
CA ALA A 34 -4.73 -37.43 -9.91
C ALA A 34 -3.83 -38.67 -9.94
N VAL A 35 -4.44 -39.85 -9.79
CA VAL A 35 -3.77 -41.16 -9.94
C VAL A 35 -2.99 -41.24 -11.27
N HIS A 36 -3.37 -40.42 -12.26
CA HIS A 36 -2.69 -40.24 -13.53
C HIS A 36 -2.44 -38.75 -13.79
N CYS A 37 -1.18 -38.31 -13.81
CA CYS A 37 -0.84 -36.98 -14.31
C CYS A 37 -1.21 -36.89 -15.80
N GLY A 38 -2.00 -35.88 -16.18
CA GLY A 38 -2.34 -35.63 -17.58
C GLY A 38 -1.10 -35.35 -18.44
N PRO A 39 -1.13 -35.63 -19.75
CA PRO A 39 -0.01 -35.33 -20.63
C PRO A 39 0.27 -33.83 -20.67
N VAL A 40 1.55 -33.46 -20.80
CA VAL A 40 1.94 -32.07 -21.05
C VAL A 40 1.31 -31.58 -22.38
N PRO A 41 0.95 -30.29 -22.49
CA PRO A 41 0.30 -29.75 -23.69
C PRO A 41 1.11 -30.00 -24.98
N HIS A 42 0.43 -30.04 -26.13
CA HIS A 42 1.08 -30.28 -27.44
C HIS A 42 2.21 -29.30 -27.79
N HIS A 43 2.19 -28.08 -27.21
CA HIS A 43 3.19 -27.03 -27.44
C HIS A 43 4.30 -26.97 -26.38
N TRP A 44 4.52 -28.05 -25.61
CA TRP A 44 5.42 -28.06 -24.45
C TRP A 44 6.87 -27.65 -24.76
N ASP A 45 7.37 -27.79 -25.99
CA ASP A 45 8.76 -27.46 -26.39
C ASP A 45 9.83 -27.82 -25.34
N ARG A 46 9.75 -29.05 -24.79
CA ARG A 46 10.62 -29.54 -23.72
C ARG A 46 10.68 -28.62 -22.48
N GLY A 47 9.61 -27.87 -22.21
CA GLY A 47 9.45 -26.93 -21.11
C GLY A 47 10.00 -25.52 -21.37
N ARG A 48 10.55 -25.22 -22.55
CA ARG A 48 11.09 -23.87 -22.83
C ARG A 48 9.99 -22.83 -22.84
N ASN A 49 10.22 -21.69 -22.19
CA ASN A 49 9.23 -20.63 -22.03
C ASN A 49 7.93 -21.09 -21.35
N HIS A 50 7.97 -22.16 -20.55
CA HIS A 50 6.82 -22.61 -19.76
C HIS A 50 7.05 -22.35 -18.28
N LEU A 51 5.99 -21.90 -17.61
CA LEU A 51 5.89 -21.79 -16.15
C LEU A 51 4.77 -22.69 -15.66
N VAL A 52 5.12 -23.58 -14.73
CA VAL A 52 4.17 -24.44 -14.03
C VAL A 52 3.91 -23.85 -12.65
N ILE A 53 2.64 -23.62 -12.31
CA ILE A 53 2.25 -23.15 -10.98
C ILE A 53 1.62 -24.32 -10.20
N ASN A 54 2.29 -24.74 -9.14
CA ASN A 54 1.93 -25.83 -8.24
C ASN A 54 1.63 -25.27 -6.84
N LEU A 55 0.35 -25.22 -6.46
CA LEU A 55 -0.03 -24.75 -5.13
C LEU A 55 -0.37 -25.87 -4.13
N HIS A 56 -0.15 -27.14 -4.51
CA HIS A 56 -0.48 -28.29 -3.68
C HIS A 56 0.77 -29.13 -3.38
N PRO A 57 0.85 -29.77 -2.19
CA PRO A 57 1.99 -30.59 -1.77
C PRO A 57 2.30 -31.80 -2.65
N ASP A 58 1.29 -32.31 -3.38
CA ASP A 58 1.38 -33.50 -4.23
C ASP A 58 1.27 -33.11 -5.73
N PRO A 59 2.34 -32.59 -6.36
CA PRO A 59 2.27 -32.01 -7.70
C PRO A 59 2.22 -33.06 -8.82
N CYS A 60 1.42 -32.77 -9.85
CA CYS A 60 1.47 -33.37 -11.18
C CYS A 60 1.70 -32.24 -12.20
N PRO A 61 2.75 -32.27 -13.05
CA PRO A 61 3.49 -33.43 -13.56
C PRO A 61 4.79 -33.77 -12.79
N ARG A 62 5.31 -34.99 -12.98
CA ARG A 62 6.60 -35.42 -12.38
C ARG A 62 7.77 -34.60 -12.95
N ALA A 63 8.81 -34.36 -12.15
CA ALA A 63 10.00 -33.59 -12.55
C ALA A 63 10.62 -34.02 -13.89
N SER A 64 10.60 -35.31 -14.23
CA SER A 64 11.11 -35.84 -15.51
C SER A 64 10.29 -35.42 -16.73
N GLN A 65 9.02 -35.07 -16.57
CA GLN A 65 8.13 -34.60 -17.64
C GLN A 65 8.24 -33.09 -17.88
N LEU A 66 8.82 -32.36 -16.92
CA LEU A 66 8.85 -30.90 -16.95
C LEU A 66 9.97 -30.31 -17.81
N GLY A 67 11.03 -31.07 -18.07
CA GLY A 67 12.14 -30.61 -18.91
C GLY A 67 12.75 -29.29 -18.39
N GLN A 68 12.75 -28.25 -19.23
CA GLN A 68 13.30 -26.92 -18.96
C GLN A 68 12.25 -25.93 -18.43
N ALA A 69 11.06 -26.41 -18.03
CA ALA A 69 10.03 -25.52 -17.49
C ALA A 69 10.44 -24.97 -16.13
N MET A 70 10.14 -23.68 -15.91
CA MET A 70 10.19 -23.04 -14.61
C MET A 70 9.04 -23.57 -13.75
N VAL A 71 9.30 -23.81 -12.46
CA VAL A 71 8.27 -24.25 -11.52
C VAL A 71 8.12 -23.20 -10.43
N ALA A 72 6.89 -22.71 -10.25
CA ALA A 72 6.50 -21.95 -9.07
C ALA A 72 5.69 -22.87 -8.16
N GLU A 73 6.29 -23.33 -7.06
CA GLU A 73 5.77 -24.41 -6.23
C GLU A 73 5.57 -23.99 -4.79
N ALA A 74 4.50 -24.47 -4.15
CA ALA A 74 4.23 -24.23 -2.75
C ALA A 74 5.17 -25.05 -1.86
N SER A 75 6.01 -24.35 -1.08
CA SER A 75 6.93 -24.94 -0.10
C SER A 75 7.85 -26.02 -0.69
N PRO A 76 8.54 -25.76 -1.81
CA PRO A 76 9.32 -26.78 -2.50
C PRO A 76 10.44 -27.29 -1.59
N ARG A 77 10.76 -28.58 -1.69
CA ARG A 77 11.85 -29.15 -0.89
C ARG A 77 13.20 -28.60 -1.36
N VAL A 78 14.11 -28.39 -0.41
CA VAL A 78 15.43 -27.80 -0.67
C VAL A 78 16.28 -28.67 -1.63
N ASP A 79 16.05 -29.98 -1.65
CA ASP A 79 16.76 -30.92 -2.53
C ASP A 79 16.29 -30.89 -4.00
N THR A 80 15.05 -30.46 -4.25
CA THR A 80 14.46 -30.41 -5.60
C THR A 80 14.36 -28.99 -6.18
N PHE A 81 14.34 -27.97 -5.33
CA PHE A 81 14.23 -26.57 -5.73
C PHE A 81 15.49 -26.11 -6.49
N ARG A 82 15.31 -25.39 -7.61
CA ARG A 82 16.43 -24.79 -8.37
C ARG A 82 16.55 -23.29 -8.06
N PRO A 83 17.51 -22.86 -7.22
CA PRO A 83 17.66 -21.45 -6.86
C PRO A 83 17.94 -20.57 -8.07
N GLY A 84 17.28 -19.41 -8.13
CA GLY A 84 17.37 -18.46 -9.25
C GLY A 84 16.68 -18.92 -10.54
N PHE A 85 16.05 -20.10 -10.54
CA PHE A 85 15.29 -20.62 -11.68
C PHE A 85 13.84 -20.90 -11.30
N ASP A 86 13.58 -21.67 -10.25
CA ASP A 86 12.23 -21.89 -9.72
C ASP A 86 11.79 -20.75 -8.80
N VAL A 87 10.49 -20.67 -8.48
CA VAL A 87 9.94 -19.69 -7.53
C VAL A 87 9.28 -20.41 -6.36
N SER A 88 9.78 -20.18 -5.15
CA SER A 88 9.14 -20.73 -3.94
C SER A 88 7.89 -19.94 -3.60
N LEU A 89 6.75 -20.62 -3.52
CA LEU A 89 5.45 -20.07 -3.18
C LEU A 89 5.04 -20.47 -1.76
N PRO A 90 4.20 -19.67 -1.09
CA PRO A 90 3.62 -20.06 0.19
C PRO A 90 2.53 -21.13 -0.01
N LEU A 91 2.37 -22.00 0.98
CA LEU A 91 1.23 -22.93 1.03
C LEU A 91 -0.03 -22.18 1.48
N LEU A 92 -0.96 -21.95 0.54
CA LEU A 92 -2.15 -21.14 0.77
C LEU A 92 -3.32 -21.97 1.34
N PRO A 93 -4.03 -21.49 2.38
CA PRO A 93 -5.27 -22.10 2.84
C PRO A 93 -6.35 -22.11 1.74
N GLU A 94 -7.24 -23.11 1.72
CA GLU A 94 -8.33 -23.16 0.72
C GLU A 94 -9.23 -21.91 0.74
N ALA A 95 -9.48 -21.37 1.94
CA ALA A 95 -10.29 -20.18 2.17
C ALA A 95 -9.51 -18.86 1.96
N HIS A 96 -8.28 -18.89 1.43
CA HIS A 96 -7.49 -17.67 1.24
C HIS A 96 -8.17 -16.71 0.25
N PRO A 97 -8.32 -15.41 0.58
CA PRO A 97 -9.09 -14.46 -0.21
C PRO A 97 -8.40 -14.12 -1.53
N LEU A 98 -9.19 -13.81 -2.55
CA LEU A 98 -8.68 -13.36 -3.85
C LEU A 98 -8.09 -11.94 -3.77
N ARG A 99 -8.86 -10.99 -3.26
CA ARG A 99 -8.56 -9.55 -3.12
C ARG A 99 -8.80 -9.03 -1.71
N GLY A 100 -8.29 -7.83 -1.41
CA GLY A 100 -8.32 -7.17 -0.09
C GLY A 100 -7.38 -7.81 0.92
N GLY A 101 -7.47 -9.13 1.03
CA GLY A 101 -6.69 -9.94 1.95
C GLY A 101 -7.18 -9.81 3.38
N PHE A 102 -6.83 -10.79 4.23
CA PHE A 102 -7.04 -10.62 5.66
C PHE A 102 -6.00 -9.63 6.20
N PRO A 103 -6.39 -8.64 7.01
CA PRO A 103 -5.43 -7.74 7.61
C PRO A 103 -4.51 -8.52 8.55
N GLY A 104 -3.28 -8.02 8.71
CA GLY A 104 -2.43 -8.42 9.82
C GLY A 104 -3.16 -8.28 11.17
N GLN A 105 -2.92 -9.22 12.08
CA GLN A 105 -3.61 -9.28 13.38
C GLN A 105 -2.79 -8.62 14.50
N LEU A 106 -1.61 -8.07 14.21
CA LEU A 106 -0.79 -7.38 15.20
C LEU A 106 -1.48 -6.08 15.62
N ARG A 107 -2.17 -6.11 16.76
CA ARG A 107 -2.85 -4.94 17.33
C ARG A 107 -1.93 -4.05 18.17
N GLN A 108 -0.88 -4.63 18.74
CA GLN A 108 0.11 -3.91 19.54
C GLN A 108 1.49 -4.23 19.00
N HIS A 109 2.19 -3.19 18.56
CA HIS A 109 3.54 -3.33 18.03
C HIS A 109 4.53 -3.65 19.14
N SER A 110 4.42 -3.00 20.29
CA SER A 110 5.32 -3.21 21.41
C SER A 110 5.04 -4.55 22.11
N PRO A 111 6.04 -5.45 22.24
CA PRO A 111 5.89 -6.63 23.06
C PRO A 111 5.64 -6.22 24.52
N HIS A 112 4.77 -6.95 25.22
CA HIS A 112 4.58 -6.72 26.65
C HIS A 112 5.87 -7.07 27.40
N PRO A 113 6.37 -6.20 28.29
CA PRO A 113 7.55 -6.51 29.10
C PRO A 113 7.32 -7.82 29.88
N ARG A 114 8.23 -8.80 29.72
CA ARG A 114 8.29 -10.07 30.49
C ARG A 114 7.23 -11.14 30.20
N ALA A 115 6.35 -10.96 29.22
CA ALA A 115 5.43 -12.00 28.76
C ALA A 115 5.86 -12.53 27.39
N ALA A 116 7.06 -13.10 27.31
CA ALA A 116 7.51 -13.74 26.09
C ALA A 116 6.73 -15.07 25.96
N LEU A 117 5.61 -15.02 25.22
CA LEU A 117 4.74 -16.16 24.99
C LEU A 117 5.26 -16.94 23.77
N LEU A 118 5.46 -18.24 23.94
CA LEU A 118 5.79 -19.18 22.87
C LEU A 118 4.52 -19.86 22.36
N ALA A 119 4.41 -20.01 21.05
CA ALA A 119 3.46 -20.93 20.44
C ALA A 119 4.23 -22.02 19.70
N LEU A 120 4.00 -23.28 20.04
CA LEU A 120 4.59 -24.44 19.37
C LEU A 120 3.55 -25.06 18.43
N ALA A 121 3.93 -25.26 17.17
CA ALA A 121 3.10 -25.98 16.21
C ALA A 121 3.11 -27.49 16.53
N GLU A 122 1.91 -28.09 16.62
CA GLU A 122 1.72 -29.52 16.89
C GLU A 122 1.08 -30.25 15.70
N ASP A 123 1.32 -31.56 15.66
CA ASP A 123 0.67 -32.50 14.74
C ASP A 123 -0.85 -32.36 14.73
N GLY A 124 -1.43 -32.51 13.54
CA GLY A 124 -2.87 -32.36 13.32
C GLY A 124 -3.33 -30.90 13.27
N GLY A 125 -2.42 -29.96 13.43
CA GLY A 125 -2.63 -28.56 13.10
C GLY A 125 -3.07 -27.65 14.25
N ARG A 126 -2.62 -27.97 15.45
CA ARG A 126 -2.91 -27.24 16.69
C ARG A 126 -1.70 -26.37 17.07
N TRP A 127 -1.95 -25.41 17.96
CA TRP A 127 -0.91 -24.59 18.57
C TRP A 127 -0.97 -24.76 20.09
N HIS A 128 0.18 -25.01 20.69
CA HIS A 128 0.34 -25.08 22.14
C HIS A 128 1.04 -23.82 22.67
N THR A 129 0.43 -23.13 23.64
CA THR A 129 1.07 -21.98 24.28
C THR A 129 1.93 -22.38 25.46
N ALA A 130 3.19 -21.98 25.45
CA ALA A 130 4.12 -22.17 26.55
C ALA A 130 4.70 -20.84 27.04
N SER A 131 5.05 -20.81 28.32
CA SER A 131 5.93 -19.79 28.91
C SER A 131 7.36 -20.31 28.87
N PHE A 132 8.35 -19.43 28.65
CA PHE A 132 9.76 -19.82 28.74
C PHE A 132 10.18 -20.35 30.13
N HIS A 133 9.38 -20.11 31.17
CA HIS A 133 9.61 -20.65 32.51
C HIS A 133 9.10 -22.10 32.69
N SER A 134 8.40 -22.66 31.71
CA SER A 134 7.95 -24.05 31.75
C SER A 134 9.09 -24.96 31.30
N THR A 135 9.79 -25.56 32.26
CA THR A 135 10.92 -26.48 32.02
C THR A 135 10.51 -27.86 31.47
N THR A 136 9.22 -28.08 31.15
CA THR A 136 8.62 -29.41 30.93
C THR A 136 8.14 -29.71 29.49
N CYS A 137 8.37 -28.85 28.50
CA CYS A 137 8.08 -29.19 27.09
C CYS A 137 9.37 -29.47 26.31
N PRO A 138 9.70 -30.75 26.03
CA PRO A 138 10.65 -31.11 25.00
C PRO A 138 10.12 -30.68 23.62
N TRP A 139 11.04 -30.42 22.70
CA TRP A 139 10.78 -29.93 21.34
C TRP A 139 10.03 -30.92 20.43
N ASP A 140 9.67 -32.11 20.93
CA ASP A 140 9.08 -33.21 20.19
C ASP A 140 7.54 -33.20 20.17
N GLY A 141 6.91 -32.10 20.61
CA GLY A 141 5.46 -31.97 20.65
C GLY A 141 4.77 -32.85 21.70
N ARG A 142 5.52 -33.49 22.60
CA ARG A 142 5.00 -34.29 23.71
C ARG A 142 5.24 -33.60 25.04
N CYS A 143 4.48 -32.55 25.31
CA CYS A 143 4.42 -32.00 26.66
C CYS A 143 3.74 -33.03 27.59
N GLU A 144 4.35 -33.35 28.74
CA GLU A 144 3.63 -34.07 29.80
C GLU A 144 2.38 -33.27 30.18
N GLN A 145 1.28 -33.98 30.41
CA GLN A 145 -0.06 -33.43 30.58
C GLN A 145 -0.19 -32.60 31.87
N ASP A 146 0.34 -31.38 31.87
CA ASP A 146 -0.07 -30.37 32.84
C ASP A 146 -1.38 -29.72 32.34
N LEU A 147 -2.41 -29.84 33.17
CA LEU A 147 -3.75 -29.30 32.97
C LEU A 147 -3.72 -27.75 32.99
N GLY A 148 -3.36 -27.13 31.85
CA GLY A 148 -3.61 -25.72 31.46
C GLY A 148 -2.34 -24.89 31.16
N PRO A 149 -2.34 -23.94 30.17
CA PRO A 149 -3.48 -23.20 29.61
C PRO A 149 -3.75 -23.43 28.10
N LYS A 150 -5.04 -23.39 27.73
CA LYS A 150 -5.66 -23.34 26.37
C LYS A 150 -4.88 -23.98 25.21
N GLN A 151 -5.08 -25.28 24.99
CA GLN A 151 -4.87 -25.89 23.67
C GLN A 151 -5.91 -25.33 22.69
N THR A 152 -5.49 -25.02 21.47
CA THR A 152 -6.42 -24.65 20.41
C THR A 152 -7.02 -25.90 19.74
N HIS A 153 -8.30 -25.85 19.40
CA HIS A 153 -8.95 -26.88 18.59
C HIS A 153 -8.40 -26.86 17.15
N ARG A 154 -8.62 -27.95 16.42
CA ARG A 154 -8.15 -28.09 15.04
C ARG A 154 -8.71 -26.96 14.16
N GLY A 155 -7.84 -26.18 13.54
CA GLY A 155 -8.23 -25.05 12.68
C GLY A 155 -8.55 -23.76 13.43
N GLU A 156 -8.33 -23.69 14.74
CA GLU A 156 -8.46 -22.45 15.50
C GLU A 156 -7.32 -21.46 15.26
N LYS A 157 -7.62 -20.19 15.56
CA LYS A 157 -6.71 -19.06 15.41
C LYS A 157 -5.47 -19.25 16.29
N LEU A 158 -4.32 -18.83 15.76
CA LEU A 158 -3.07 -18.76 16.50
C LEU A 158 -3.28 -18.03 17.84
N PRO A 159 -2.85 -18.59 18.97
CA PRO A 159 -2.90 -17.89 20.25
C PRO A 159 -1.96 -16.68 20.24
N ASN A 160 -2.22 -15.70 21.10
CA ASN A 160 -1.36 -14.52 21.20
C ASN A 160 0.04 -14.93 21.69
N ALA A 161 1.02 -14.89 20.79
CA ALA A 161 2.40 -15.30 21.04
C ALA A 161 3.39 -14.30 20.42
N THR A 162 4.59 -14.26 20.98
CA THR A 162 5.70 -13.44 20.45
C THR A 162 6.52 -14.24 19.45
N PHE A 163 6.84 -15.49 19.77
CA PHE A 163 7.60 -16.40 18.92
C PHE A 163 6.78 -17.64 18.61
N CYS A 164 6.83 -18.09 17.36
CA CYS A 164 6.11 -19.24 16.86
C CYS A 164 7.11 -20.28 16.38
N LEU A 165 7.28 -21.34 17.17
CA LEU A 165 8.17 -22.44 16.85
C LEU A 165 7.48 -23.35 15.84
N ILE A 166 8.13 -23.52 14.68
CA ILE A 166 7.63 -24.32 13.57
C ILE A 166 8.68 -25.39 13.27
N PRO A 167 8.33 -26.68 13.44
CA PRO A 167 9.18 -27.80 13.06
C PRO A 167 9.54 -27.75 11.56
N GLY A 168 10.74 -28.19 11.21
CA GLY A 168 11.25 -28.16 9.84
C GLY A 168 10.67 -29.19 8.88
N HIS A 169 9.64 -29.93 9.29
CA HIS A 169 8.94 -30.89 8.43
C HIS A 169 7.98 -30.20 7.46
N HIS A 170 8.04 -30.56 6.17
CA HIS A 170 7.23 -29.97 5.09
C HIS A 170 5.71 -29.85 5.39
N ALA A 171 5.13 -30.76 6.18
CA ALA A 171 3.72 -30.71 6.58
C ALA A 171 3.36 -29.42 7.35
N GLU A 172 4.31 -28.85 8.09
CA GLU A 172 4.13 -27.68 8.92
C GLU A 172 4.36 -26.35 8.19
N ALA A 173 4.74 -26.37 6.91
CA ALA A 173 4.88 -25.16 6.10
C ALA A 173 3.58 -24.32 6.04
N SER A 174 2.41 -24.97 6.20
CA SER A 174 1.11 -24.30 6.32
C SER A 174 0.99 -23.35 7.53
N ARG A 175 1.78 -23.58 8.59
CA ARG A 175 1.81 -22.77 9.82
C ARG A 175 2.56 -21.45 9.64
N PHE A 176 3.48 -21.42 8.69
CA PHE A 176 4.33 -20.25 8.44
C PHE A 176 3.51 -18.99 8.16
N LEU A 177 2.51 -19.08 7.28
CA LEU A 177 1.63 -17.95 6.98
C LEU A 177 0.77 -17.52 8.17
N GLN A 178 0.36 -18.45 9.03
CA GLN A 178 -0.42 -18.12 10.23
C GLN A 178 0.41 -17.29 11.21
N ALA A 179 1.69 -17.64 11.38
CA ALA A 179 2.63 -16.87 12.20
C ALA A 179 2.82 -15.45 11.64
N LEU A 180 3.04 -15.32 10.33
CA LEU A 180 3.17 -14.02 9.67
C LEU A 180 1.90 -13.16 9.83
N GLN A 181 0.72 -13.72 9.57
CA GLN A 181 -0.56 -13.02 9.70
C GLN A 181 -0.75 -12.50 11.14
N ALA A 182 -0.39 -13.30 12.13
CA ALA A 182 -0.55 -12.93 13.54
C ALA A 182 0.50 -11.93 14.06
N GLY A 183 1.56 -11.68 13.30
CA GLY A 183 2.69 -10.87 13.76
C GLY A 183 3.51 -11.59 14.84
N CYS A 184 3.51 -12.92 14.78
CA CYS A 184 4.32 -13.80 15.62
C CYS A 184 5.60 -14.14 14.85
N ILE A 185 6.77 -13.98 15.49
CA ILE A 185 8.06 -14.20 14.85
C ILE A 185 8.22 -15.70 14.57
N PRO A 186 8.30 -16.15 13.30
CA PRO A 186 8.53 -17.56 13.00
C PRO A 186 9.94 -17.97 13.42
N VAL A 187 10.03 -19.02 14.23
CA VAL A 187 11.27 -19.70 14.60
C VAL A 187 11.25 -21.06 13.92
N LEU A 188 11.97 -21.16 12.81
CA LEU A 188 12.01 -22.31 11.92
C LEU A 188 13.10 -23.27 12.37
N LEU A 189 12.73 -24.49 12.75
CA LEU A 189 13.65 -25.48 13.29
C LEU A 189 14.12 -26.39 12.16
N SER A 190 15.32 -26.15 11.61
CA SER A 190 15.93 -26.95 10.53
C SER A 190 14.97 -27.20 9.34
N PRO A 191 14.47 -26.13 8.68
CA PRO A 191 13.45 -26.27 7.63
C PRO A 191 13.94 -27.11 6.45
N SER A 192 13.15 -28.11 6.06
CA SER A 192 13.42 -28.97 4.90
C SER A 192 12.80 -28.45 3.60
N TRP A 193 12.33 -27.20 3.58
CA TRP A 193 11.68 -26.55 2.45
C TRP A 193 12.25 -25.14 2.24
N GLU A 194 12.18 -24.65 1.01
CA GLU A 194 12.60 -23.30 0.66
C GLU A 194 11.53 -22.28 1.06
N LEU A 195 11.95 -21.18 1.71
CA LEU A 195 10.99 -20.16 2.14
C LEU A 195 10.38 -19.39 0.96
N PRO A 196 9.10 -18.96 1.07
CA PRO A 196 8.43 -18.27 -0.02
C PRO A 196 9.21 -17.03 -0.48
N PHE A 197 9.41 -16.89 -1.78
CA PHE A 197 10.08 -15.76 -2.41
C PHE A 197 11.46 -15.41 -1.81
N SER A 198 12.19 -16.41 -1.31
CA SER A 198 13.49 -16.25 -0.63
C SER A 198 14.57 -15.55 -1.47
N GLU A 199 14.41 -15.53 -2.80
CA GLU A 199 15.34 -14.82 -3.69
C GLU A 199 15.24 -13.29 -3.58
N VAL A 200 14.07 -12.75 -3.20
CA VAL A 200 13.83 -11.30 -3.08
C VAL A 200 13.52 -10.88 -1.64
N ILE A 201 12.94 -11.75 -0.82
CA ILE A 201 12.64 -11.49 0.59
C ILE A 201 13.83 -11.88 1.46
N ASP A 202 14.34 -10.90 2.19
CA ASP A 202 15.37 -11.09 3.21
C ASP A 202 14.73 -11.61 4.51
N TRP A 203 14.56 -12.93 4.60
CA TRP A 203 13.94 -13.59 5.74
C TRP A 203 14.67 -13.38 7.06
N THR A 204 15.95 -12.95 7.04
CA THR A 204 16.70 -12.61 8.26
C THR A 204 16.11 -11.42 9.02
N LYS A 205 15.24 -10.63 8.36
CA LYS A 205 14.52 -9.50 8.95
C LYS A 205 13.16 -9.85 9.53
N ALA A 206 12.65 -11.06 9.31
CA ALA A 206 11.30 -11.45 9.72
C ALA A 206 11.21 -12.81 10.43
N ALA A 207 12.18 -13.70 10.23
CA ALA A 207 12.19 -15.05 10.77
C ALA A 207 13.55 -15.38 11.41
N ILE A 208 13.54 -16.38 12.29
CA ILE A 208 14.73 -16.94 12.94
C ILE A 208 14.84 -18.39 12.46
N VAL A 209 15.97 -18.75 11.88
CA VAL A 209 16.27 -20.14 11.52
C VAL A 209 17.20 -20.70 12.59
N ALA A 210 16.84 -21.85 13.15
CA ALA A 210 17.56 -22.48 14.24
C ALA A 210 17.73 -23.98 14.03
N ASP A 211 18.76 -24.55 14.64
CA ASP A 211 19.00 -25.99 14.61
C ASP A 211 18.06 -26.70 15.61
N GLU A 212 17.35 -27.72 15.15
CA GLU A 212 16.41 -28.48 15.99
C GLU A 212 17.14 -29.25 17.11
N ARG A 213 18.44 -29.50 16.94
CA ARG A 213 19.28 -30.24 17.88
C ARG A 213 19.75 -29.40 19.08
N LEU A 214 19.51 -28.08 19.06
CA LEU A 214 20.02 -27.14 20.07
C LEU A 214 18.90 -26.42 20.87
N PRO A 215 17.97 -27.18 21.48
CA PRO A 215 16.73 -26.62 22.01
C PRO A 215 16.90 -25.56 23.09
N LEU A 216 17.78 -25.84 24.05
CA LEU A 216 18.03 -24.97 25.21
C LEU A 216 18.71 -23.66 24.80
N GLN A 217 19.62 -23.73 23.82
CA GLN A 217 20.36 -22.56 23.34
C GLN A 217 19.42 -21.61 22.59
N VAL A 218 18.51 -22.17 21.79
CA VAL A 218 17.52 -21.37 21.07
C VAL A 218 16.57 -20.70 22.06
N LEU A 219 16.05 -21.42 23.06
CA LEU A 219 15.18 -20.81 24.09
C LEU A 219 15.89 -19.67 24.82
N ALA A 220 17.13 -19.87 25.27
CA ALA A 220 17.92 -18.84 25.92
C ALA A 220 18.13 -17.61 25.00
N ALA A 221 18.45 -17.85 23.72
CA ALA A 221 18.63 -16.77 22.74
C ALA A 221 17.35 -15.98 22.47
N LEU A 222 16.18 -16.64 22.46
CA LEU A 222 14.89 -15.98 22.29
C LEU A 222 14.49 -15.17 23.53
N GLN A 223 14.83 -15.65 24.74
CA GLN A 223 14.57 -14.92 26.00
C GLN A 223 15.39 -13.65 26.12
N GLU A 224 16.68 -13.73 25.77
CA GLU A 224 17.63 -12.61 25.88
C GLU A 224 17.59 -11.65 24.67
N MET A 225 16.65 -11.85 23.75
CA MET A 225 16.54 -11.01 22.55
C MET A 225 16.13 -9.59 22.91
N ASP A 226 16.87 -8.61 22.37
CA ASP A 226 16.58 -7.20 22.56
C ASP A 226 15.13 -6.85 22.13
N PRO A 227 14.33 -6.15 22.97
CA PRO A 227 12.95 -5.78 22.65
C PRO A 227 12.79 -4.97 21.34
N ALA A 228 13.77 -4.15 20.97
CA ALA A 228 13.77 -3.41 19.71
C ALA A 228 13.96 -4.36 18.51
N ARG A 229 14.79 -5.40 18.67
CA ARG A 229 14.92 -6.45 17.64
C ARG A 229 13.63 -7.25 17.50
N VAL A 230 12.99 -7.64 18.61
CA VAL A 230 11.69 -8.31 18.60
C VAL A 230 10.64 -7.44 17.89
N LEU A 231 10.55 -6.16 18.24
CA LEU A 231 9.65 -5.21 17.59
C LEU A 231 9.90 -5.13 16.08
N ALA A 232 11.17 -5.00 15.66
CA ALA A 232 11.54 -4.92 14.25
C ALA A 232 11.14 -6.19 13.47
N LEU A 233 11.42 -7.38 14.03
CA LEU A 233 11.01 -8.65 13.43
C LEU A 233 9.48 -8.73 13.28
N ARG A 234 8.72 -8.40 14.34
CA ARG A 234 7.24 -8.41 14.29
C ARG A 234 6.68 -7.42 13.28
N GLN A 235 7.22 -6.21 13.22
CA GLN A 235 6.82 -5.22 12.20
C GLN A 235 7.10 -5.74 10.79
N GLN A 236 8.26 -6.37 10.56
CA GLN A 236 8.59 -6.95 9.26
C GLN A 236 7.65 -8.08 8.89
N THR A 237 7.27 -8.96 9.82
CA THR A 237 6.30 -10.04 9.52
C THR A 237 4.96 -9.49 9.03
N GLN A 238 4.46 -8.41 9.64
CA GLN A 238 3.21 -7.77 9.22
C GLN A 238 3.35 -7.06 7.89
N PHE A 239 4.46 -6.35 7.67
CA PHE A 239 4.76 -5.76 6.37
C PHE A 239 4.76 -6.82 5.27
N LEU A 240 5.50 -7.93 5.43
CA LEU A 240 5.57 -8.98 4.42
C LEU A 240 4.22 -9.64 4.19
N TRP A 241 3.45 -9.89 5.25
CA TRP A 241 2.08 -10.39 5.16
C TRP A 241 1.21 -9.47 4.29
N ASP A 242 1.17 -8.19 4.65
CA ASP A 242 0.36 -7.19 3.96
C ASP A 242 0.87 -6.91 2.55
N ALA A 243 2.17 -6.95 2.27
CA ALA A 243 2.71 -6.65 0.95
C ALA A 243 2.54 -7.80 -0.05
N TYR A 244 2.75 -9.05 0.39
CA TYR A 244 2.94 -10.18 -0.53
C TYR A 244 2.03 -11.39 -0.30
N PHE A 245 1.51 -11.59 0.92
CA PHE A 245 0.87 -12.86 1.28
C PHE A 245 -0.63 -12.77 1.60
N SER A 246 -1.16 -11.58 1.87
CA SER A 246 -2.52 -11.45 2.41
C SER A 246 -3.65 -11.88 1.46
N SER A 247 -3.37 -12.02 0.16
CA SER A 247 -4.34 -12.50 -0.83
C SER A 247 -3.68 -13.32 -1.95
N VAL A 248 -4.48 -14.10 -2.69
CA VAL A 248 -4.02 -14.82 -3.89
C VAL A 248 -3.45 -13.85 -4.92
N ASP A 249 -4.09 -12.68 -5.12
CA ASP A 249 -3.60 -11.67 -6.06
C ASP A 249 -2.17 -11.24 -5.74
N LYS A 250 -1.84 -10.99 -4.47
CA LYS A 250 -0.49 -10.57 -4.09
C LYS A 250 0.56 -11.65 -4.35
N VAL A 251 0.25 -12.91 -4.06
CA VAL A 251 1.16 -14.03 -4.30
C VAL A 251 1.45 -14.21 -5.79
N ILE A 252 0.41 -14.15 -6.63
CA ILE A 252 0.55 -14.27 -8.08
C ILE A 252 1.30 -13.07 -8.67
N HIS A 253 0.94 -11.85 -8.29
CA HIS A 253 1.63 -10.66 -8.79
C HIS A 253 3.09 -10.60 -8.33
N THR A 254 3.39 -11.05 -7.10
CA THR A 254 4.77 -11.20 -6.61
C THR A 254 5.57 -12.17 -7.47
N THR A 255 4.97 -13.33 -7.80
CA THR A 255 5.59 -14.32 -8.68
C THR A 255 5.91 -13.73 -10.06
N LEU A 256 4.96 -13.02 -10.67
CA LEU A 256 5.15 -12.38 -11.98
C LEU A 256 6.20 -11.28 -11.94
N GLU A 257 6.23 -10.48 -10.87
CA GLU A 257 7.20 -9.39 -10.71
C GLU A 257 8.63 -9.92 -10.48
N ILE A 258 8.79 -11.02 -9.76
CA ILE A 258 10.09 -11.72 -9.63
C ILE A 258 10.58 -12.18 -11.00
N ILE A 259 9.71 -12.79 -11.81
CA ILE A 259 10.06 -13.23 -13.16
C ILE A 259 10.42 -12.03 -14.04
N GLN A 260 9.68 -10.93 -13.93
CA GLN A 260 9.98 -9.68 -14.62
C GLN A 260 11.37 -9.14 -14.23
N ASP A 261 11.71 -9.15 -12.94
CA ASP A 261 13.03 -8.74 -12.44
C ASP A 261 14.16 -9.59 -13.05
N ARG A 262 13.96 -10.92 -13.17
CA ARG A 262 14.93 -11.80 -13.83
C ARG A 262 15.15 -11.44 -15.30
N ILE A 263 14.09 -11.07 -16.02
CA ILE A 263 14.17 -10.64 -17.42
C ILE A 263 14.90 -9.29 -17.54
N LEU A 264 14.67 -8.38 -16.59
CA LEU A 264 15.31 -7.07 -16.56
C LEU A 264 16.79 -7.11 -16.11
N GLY A 265 17.20 -8.17 -15.39
CA GLY A 265 18.58 -8.41 -14.98
C GLY A 265 19.15 -7.25 -14.16
N ALA A 266 20.14 -6.54 -14.71
CA ALA A 266 20.75 -5.37 -14.06
C ALA A 266 19.77 -4.21 -13.79
N SER A 267 18.58 -4.24 -14.40
CA SER A 267 17.51 -3.25 -14.22
C SER A 267 16.38 -3.69 -13.26
N ALA A 268 16.56 -4.81 -12.55
CA ALA A 268 15.61 -5.32 -11.55
C ALA A 268 15.44 -4.38 -10.35
N HIS A 269 14.38 -4.58 -9.57
CA HIS A 269 14.18 -3.83 -8.32
C HIS A 269 15.35 -4.08 -7.35
N PRO A 270 15.86 -3.03 -6.69
CA PRO A 270 16.77 -3.19 -5.57
C PRO A 270 16.11 -3.96 -4.41
N SER A 271 16.90 -4.76 -3.67
CA SER A 271 16.41 -5.51 -2.49
C SER A 271 15.67 -4.64 -1.46
N LEU A 272 16.01 -3.35 -1.37
CA LEU A 272 15.31 -2.39 -0.50
C LEU A 272 13.81 -2.31 -0.81
N LEU A 273 13.42 -2.28 -2.09
CA LEU A 273 12.01 -2.16 -2.50
C LEU A 273 11.22 -3.41 -2.13
N TRP A 274 11.85 -4.58 -2.19
CA TRP A 274 11.25 -5.84 -1.77
C TRP A 274 11.07 -5.93 -0.25
N ASN A 275 11.96 -5.30 0.52
CA ASN A 275 12.05 -5.50 1.98
C ASN A 275 11.70 -4.27 2.81
N SER A 276 11.09 -3.23 2.21
CA SER A 276 10.65 -2.02 2.92
C SER A 276 9.26 -1.58 2.42
N PRO A 277 8.43 -0.99 3.28
CA PRO A 277 7.13 -0.45 2.87
C PRO A 277 7.27 0.57 1.72
N PRO A 278 6.37 0.59 0.73
CA PRO A 278 5.14 -0.20 0.64
C PRO A 278 5.31 -1.60 0.02
N GLY A 279 6.53 -1.98 -0.38
CA GLY A 279 6.83 -3.23 -1.08
C GLY A 279 6.93 -3.05 -2.60
N ALA A 280 7.56 -4.00 -3.28
CA ALA A 280 7.92 -3.89 -4.70
C ALA A 280 6.69 -3.84 -5.62
N LEU A 281 5.58 -4.47 -5.24
CA LEU A 281 4.32 -4.42 -6.02
C LEU A 281 3.75 -3.00 -6.14
N LEU A 282 4.09 -2.11 -5.21
CA LEU A 282 3.62 -0.73 -5.15
C LEU A 282 4.74 0.29 -5.40
N ALA A 283 5.97 -0.15 -5.69
CA ALA A 283 7.12 0.66 -6.06
C ALA A 283 7.50 0.36 -7.53
N LEU A 284 6.69 0.84 -8.46
CA LEU A 284 6.72 0.46 -9.87
C LEU A 284 8.02 0.86 -10.56
N SER A 285 8.73 -0.11 -11.11
CA SER A 285 9.93 0.08 -11.96
C SER A 285 9.69 0.93 -13.21
N THR A 286 8.44 1.09 -13.65
CA THR A 286 8.05 1.96 -14.76
C THR A 286 8.13 3.45 -14.41
N PHE A 287 8.10 3.79 -13.12
CA PHE A 287 8.31 5.16 -12.66
C PHE A 287 9.79 5.48 -12.49
N SER A 288 10.46 4.69 -11.64
CA SER A 288 11.90 4.79 -11.40
C SER A 288 12.41 3.49 -10.81
N ARG A 289 13.73 3.30 -10.92
CA ARG A 289 14.48 2.20 -10.30
C ARG A 289 15.30 2.68 -9.10
N SER A 290 15.43 4.00 -8.94
CA SER A 290 16.14 4.60 -7.82
C SER A 290 15.18 4.76 -6.63
N PRO A 291 15.50 4.21 -5.44
CA PRO A 291 14.65 4.41 -4.28
C PRO A 291 14.52 5.89 -3.88
N GLN A 292 15.47 6.75 -4.24
CA GLN A 292 15.42 8.18 -3.89
C GLN A 292 14.28 8.94 -4.59
N ASP A 293 13.79 8.40 -5.71
CA ASP A 293 12.74 9.06 -6.50
C ASP A 293 11.35 8.76 -5.94
N PHE A 294 11.23 7.77 -5.03
CA PHE A 294 9.97 7.43 -4.38
C PHE A 294 9.85 8.16 -3.04
N PRO A 295 8.63 8.56 -2.65
CA PRO A 295 8.44 9.34 -1.44
C PRO A 295 8.69 8.56 -0.14
N PHE A 296 8.82 7.23 -0.19
CA PHE A 296 8.81 6.36 0.98
C PHE A 296 10.19 6.12 1.60
N TYR A 297 11.26 6.22 0.80
CA TYR A 297 12.57 5.68 1.20
C TYR A 297 13.55 6.75 1.71
N HIS A 298 13.15 8.02 1.75
CA HIS A 298 14.02 9.13 2.16
C HIS A 298 14.62 8.96 3.56
N LEU A 299 13.83 8.51 4.53
CA LEU A 299 14.31 8.30 5.91
C LEU A 299 15.39 7.22 5.98
N GLN A 300 15.19 6.09 5.29
CA GLN A 300 16.15 4.98 5.28
C GLN A 300 17.44 5.35 4.55
N GLN A 301 17.35 6.23 3.55
CA GLN A 301 18.49 6.68 2.75
C GLN A 301 19.14 7.96 3.29
N SER A 302 18.65 8.53 4.39
CA SER A 302 19.07 9.83 4.91
C SER A 302 19.05 10.94 3.84
N SER A 303 18.08 10.87 2.91
CA SER A 303 17.90 11.81 1.80
C SER A 303 16.67 12.70 2.05
N ARG A 304 16.47 13.71 1.19
CA ARG A 304 15.30 14.60 1.24
C ARG A 304 14.83 14.90 -0.18
N PRO A 305 13.50 15.09 -0.38
CA PRO A 305 12.96 15.48 -1.67
C PRO A 305 13.49 16.85 -2.10
N GLU A 306 13.44 17.10 -3.41
CA GLU A 306 13.90 18.36 -3.98
C GLU A 306 13.21 19.59 -3.36
N GLY A 307 13.91 20.74 -3.41
CA GLY A 307 13.44 21.99 -2.79
C GLY A 307 12.37 22.76 -3.58
N ARG A 308 11.73 22.14 -4.58
CA ARG A 308 10.79 22.80 -5.50
C ARG A 308 9.55 21.96 -5.82
N PHE A 309 8.50 22.61 -6.31
CA PHE A 309 7.25 21.95 -6.73
C PHE A 309 6.76 22.47 -8.10
N SER A 310 5.98 21.64 -8.79
CA SER A 310 5.20 22.06 -9.97
C SER A 310 3.74 22.26 -9.57
N ALA A 311 3.14 23.38 -9.98
CA ALA A 311 1.72 23.61 -9.75
C ALA A 311 0.89 23.13 -10.94
N LEU A 312 -0.19 22.41 -10.67
CA LEU A 312 -1.14 21.95 -11.67
C LEU A 312 -2.52 22.54 -11.34
N ILE A 313 -2.95 23.48 -12.17
CA ILE A 313 -4.21 24.21 -12.00
C ILE A 313 -5.23 23.65 -12.99
N TRP A 314 -6.27 23.00 -12.48
CA TRP A 314 -7.41 22.55 -13.25
C TRP A 314 -8.42 23.68 -13.42
N VAL A 315 -8.78 23.98 -14.68
CA VAL A 315 -9.78 25.00 -15.01
C VAL A 315 -11.01 24.33 -15.64
N GLY A 316 -12.00 24.05 -14.79
CA GLY A 316 -13.32 23.59 -15.20
C GLY A 316 -14.29 24.71 -15.59
N THR A 317 -15.56 24.36 -15.76
CA THR A 317 -16.66 25.30 -16.05
C THR A 317 -17.38 25.74 -14.76
N PRO A 318 -17.74 27.03 -14.55
CA PRO A 318 -17.47 28.23 -15.33
C PRO A 318 -16.57 29.24 -14.55
N GLY A 319 -15.24 29.14 -14.67
CA GLY A 319 -14.32 30.09 -14.00
C GLY A 319 -13.51 30.95 -14.96
N GLN A 320 -13.44 32.28 -14.77
CA GLN A 320 -12.44 33.11 -15.44
C GLN A 320 -11.02 32.58 -15.20
N PRO A 321 -10.03 32.91 -16.05
CA PRO A 321 -8.63 32.53 -15.79
C PRO A 321 -8.22 32.91 -14.36
N PRO A 322 -7.63 31.99 -13.58
CA PRO A 322 -7.39 32.20 -12.16
C PRO A 322 -6.14 33.07 -11.92
N LEU A 323 -6.13 34.30 -12.45
CA LEU A 323 -4.96 35.19 -12.51
C LEU A 323 -4.34 35.45 -11.13
N LYS A 324 -5.17 35.71 -10.12
CA LYS A 324 -4.71 35.95 -8.73
C LYS A 324 -4.04 34.71 -8.13
N LEU A 325 -4.60 33.53 -8.39
CA LEU A 325 -4.04 32.27 -7.92
C LEU A 325 -2.70 31.99 -8.62
N ILE A 326 -2.64 32.18 -9.94
CA ILE A 326 -1.39 32.04 -10.71
C ILE A 326 -0.31 32.96 -10.16
N GLN A 327 -0.63 34.23 -9.89
CA GLN A 327 0.32 35.17 -9.29
C GLN A 327 0.76 34.76 -7.88
N ALA A 328 -0.17 34.31 -7.03
CA ALA A 328 0.15 33.87 -5.68
C ALA A 328 1.10 32.65 -5.68
N VAL A 329 0.86 31.69 -6.55
CA VAL A 329 1.70 30.49 -6.72
C VAL A 329 3.04 30.85 -7.35
N ALA A 330 3.05 31.69 -8.39
CA ALA A 330 4.28 32.15 -9.04
C ALA A 330 5.18 33.00 -8.12
N GLY A 331 4.60 33.63 -7.10
CA GLY A 331 5.33 34.37 -6.07
C GLY A 331 6.09 33.48 -5.08
N SER A 332 5.82 32.18 -5.03
CA SER A 332 6.52 31.24 -4.15
C SER A 332 7.96 31.04 -4.61
N GLN A 333 8.91 31.13 -3.69
CA GLN A 333 10.32 30.83 -3.95
C GLN A 333 10.58 29.35 -4.29
N HIS A 334 9.60 28.48 -4.00
CA HIS A 334 9.70 27.03 -4.24
C HIS A 334 9.02 26.59 -5.54
N CYS A 335 8.30 27.48 -6.23
CA CYS A 335 7.64 27.12 -7.48
C CYS A 335 8.66 26.91 -8.61
N ALA A 336 8.59 25.75 -9.28
CA ALA A 336 9.40 25.44 -10.45
C ALA A 336 8.70 25.85 -11.75
N GLN A 337 7.41 25.57 -11.85
CA GLN A 337 6.58 25.81 -13.03
C GLN A 337 5.10 25.79 -12.65
N ILE A 338 4.27 26.37 -13.51
CA ILE A 338 2.81 26.32 -13.42
C ILE A 338 2.27 25.71 -14.71
N MET A 339 1.46 24.67 -14.56
CA MET A 339 0.76 24.01 -15.65
C MET A 339 -0.75 24.22 -15.49
N VAL A 340 -1.37 24.82 -16.48
CA VAL A 340 -2.81 25.07 -16.52
C VAL A 340 -3.45 24.06 -17.47
N LEU A 341 -4.34 23.22 -16.92
CA LEU A 341 -5.17 22.30 -17.68
C LEU A 341 -6.49 23.00 -18.02
N TRP A 342 -6.62 23.44 -19.27
CA TRP A 342 -7.77 24.19 -19.74
C TRP A 342 -8.83 23.27 -20.32
N SER A 343 -9.79 22.82 -19.50
CA SER A 343 -10.81 21.85 -19.90
C SER A 343 -12.07 22.48 -20.54
N ARG A 344 -11.95 23.63 -21.22
CA ARG A 344 -13.09 24.28 -21.88
C ARG A 344 -13.22 23.89 -23.36
N GLU A 345 -14.44 23.90 -23.87
CA GLU A 345 -14.71 23.91 -25.32
C GLU A 345 -14.44 25.29 -25.97
N ARG A 346 -14.13 26.31 -25.17
CA ARG A 346 -13.84 27.67 -25.64
C ARG A 346 -12.34 27.89 -25.85
N PRO A 347 -11.94 28.70 -26.85
CA PRO A 347 -10.54 28.97 -27.16
C PRO A 347 -9.78 29.54 -25.96
N LEU A 348 -8.49 29.22 -25.91
CA LEU A 348 -7.58 29.72 -24.90
C LEU A 348 -7.63 31.26 -24.85
N PRO A 349 -7.68 31.87 -23.64
CA PRO A 349 -7.54 33.31 -23.48
C PRO A 349 -6.25 33.79 -24.15
N PHE A 350 -6.35 34.90 -24.89
CA PHE A 350 -5.20 35.47 -25.60
C PHE A 350 -4.14 36.10 -24.68
N ARG A 351 -4.47 36.35 -23.40
CA ARG A 351 -3.54 36.98 -22.45
C ARG A 351 -3.48 36.19 -21.15
N TRP A 352 -2.26 35.84 -20.78
CA TRP A 352 -1.88 35.20 -19.53
C TRP A 352 -0.95 36.14 -18.76
N PRO A 353 -0.89 36.05 -17.41
CA PRO A 353 -0.04 36.93 -16.63
C PRO A 353 1.43 36.59 -16.90
N GLU A 354 2.27 37.62 -16.99
CA GLU A 354 3.72 37.41 -16.91
C GLU A 354 4.06 36.89 -15.52
N THR A 355 4.82 35.79 -15.49
CA THR A 355 5.16 35.07 -14.27
C THR A 355 6.67 34.86 -14.23
N ALA A 356 7.23 34.85 -13.02
CA ALA A 356 8.66 34.63 -12.80
C ALA A 356 9.08 33.17 -13.07
N VAL A 357 8.10 32.26 -13.15
CA VAL A 357 8.28 30.82 -13.41
C VAL A 357 7.61 30.45 -14.73
N PRO A 358 8.07 29.41 -15.44
CA PRO A 358 7.43 28.95 -16.66
C PRO A 358 5.94 28.64 -16.45
N LEU A 359 5.09 29.27 -17.27
CA LEU A 359 3.65 29.02 -17.32
C LEU A 359 3.30 28.28 -18.62
N THR A 360 2.90 27.03 -18.51
CA THR A 360 2.45 26.22 -19.64
C THR A 360 0.94 26.05 -19.57
N VAL A 361 0.26 26.36 -20.67
CA VAL A 361 -1.18 26.15 -20.79
C VAL A 361 -1.42 25.06 -21.82
N MET A 362 -2.11 24.01 -21.41
CA MET A 362 -2.44 22.90 -22.29
C MET A 362 -3.95 22.83 -22.47
N ASP A 363 -4.39 22.49 -23.68
CA ASP A 363 -5.76 22.04 -23.88
C ASP A 363 -5.98 20.80 -23.02
N GLY A 364 -6.75 21.02 -21.97
CA GLY A 364 -7.00 20.05 -20.92
C GLY A 364 -7.95 18.99 -21.44
N PRO A 365 -7.68 17.70 -21.17
CA PRO A 365 -8.66 16.65 -21.39
C PRO A 365 -9.98 16.98 -20.67
N ARG A 366 -11.16 16.56 -21.16
CA ARG A 366 -12.48 17.01 -20.63
C ARG A 366 -12.83 16.54 -19.20
N LYS A 367 -12.09 15.59 -18.64
CA LYS A 367 -12.44 14.87 -17.40
C LYS A 367 -11.49 15.28 -16.26
N LEU A 368 -12.02 15.54 -15.07
CA LEU A 368 -11.25 16.02 -13.91
C LEU A 368 -10.09 15.10 -13.55
N SER A 369 -10.34 13.78 -13.53
CA SER A 369 -9.37 12.71 -13.26
C SER A 369 -8.11 12.78 -14.12
N HIS A 370 -8.18 13.36 -15.32
CA HIS A 370 -7.04 13.47 -16.22
C HIS A 370 -5.97 14.43 -15.69
N ARG A 371 -6.27 15.23 -14.66
CA ARG A 371 -5.27 15.96 -13.89
C ARG A 371 -4.22 15.05 -13.25
N PHE A 372 -4.55 13.78 -13.02
CA PHE A 372 -3.69 12.77 -12.39
C PHE A 372 -2.87 11.94 -13.38
N LEU A 373 -2.82 12.34 -14.66
CA LEU A 373 -1.96 11.68 -15.64
C LEU A 373 -0.48 12.06 -15.42
N PRO A 374 0.47 11.15 -15.73
CA PRO A 374 1.90 11.41 -15.57
C PRO A 374 2.42 12.30 -16.72
N PHE A 375 2.24 13.62 -16.59
CA PHE A 375 2.73 14.58 -17.57
C PHE A 375 4.26 14.62 -17.56
N GLY A 376 4.90 14.33 -18.70
CA GLY A 376 6.37 14.33 -18.83
C GLY A 376 7.04 15.70 -18.62
N THR A 377 6.26 16.79 -18.64
CA THR A 377 6.72 18.14 -18.31
C THR A 377 6.96 18.33 -16.81
N ILE A 378 6.33 17.52 -15.95
CA ILE A 378 6.46 17.61 -14.49
C ILE A 378 7.64 16.76 -14.03
N THR A 379 8.75 17.42 -13.74
CA THR A 379 9.99 16.77 -13.28
C THR A 379 10.17 16.83 -11.76
N THR A 380 9.50 17.75 -11.05
CA THR A 380 9.62 17.91 -9.60
C THR A 380 8.91 16.81 -8.83
N ASP A 381 9.46 16.39 -7.69
CA ASP A 381 8.86 15.40 -6.80
C ASP A 381 7.47 15.81 -6.29
N ALA A 382 7.29 17.10 -5.99
CA ALA A 382 6.07 17.65 -5.44
C ALA A 382 5.14 18.21 -6.53
N ILE A 383 3.86 17.88 -6.42
CA ILE A 383 2.78 18.51 -7.18
C ILE A 383 1.90 19.30 -6.23
N LEU A 384 1.70 20.58 -6.51
CA LEU A 384 0.62 21.37 -5.93
C LEU A 384 -0.56 21.31 -6.89
N SER A 385 -1.57 20.50 -6.60
CA SER A 385 -2.77 20.47 -7.42
C SER A 385 -3.85 21.41 -6.89
N LEU A 386 -4.39 22.20 -7.80
CA LEU A 386 -5.30 23.31 -7.51
C LEU A 386 -6.47 23.31 -8.48
N ASP A 387 -7.60 23.79 -8.01
CA ASP A 387 -8.72 24.16 -8.87
C ASP A 387 -8.75 25.68 -9.08
N ALA A 388 -9.30 26.13 -10.20
CA ALA A 388 -9.31 27.55 -10.58
C ALA A 388 -9.97 28.49 -9.54
N HIS A 389 -10.90 27.98 -8.73
CA HIS A 389 -11.58 28.75 -7.69
C HIS A 389 -10.83 28.81 -6.34
N SER A 390 -9.70 28.08 -6.21
CA SER A 390 -8.94 28.06 -4.97
C SER A 390 -8.33 29.44 -4.70
N SER A 391 -8.42 29.91 -3.45
CA SER A 391 -7.90 31.21 -3.03
C SER A 391 -6.81 31.01 -1.99
N LEU A 392 -5.57 30.94 -2.47
CA LEU A 392 -4.37 30.78 -1.62
C LEU A 392 -3.45 31.98 -1.75
N SER A 393 -2.85 32.37 -0.63
CA SER A 393 -1.73 33.30 -0.58
C SER A 393 -0.40 32.59 -0.80
N THR A 394 0.62 33.33 -1.23
CA THR A 394 1.99 32.81 -1.38
C THR A 394 2.53 32.20 -0.07
N SER A 395 2.23 32.82 1.07
CA SER A 395 2.65 32.31 2.39
C SER A 395 1.99 30.98 2.76
N GLU A 396 0.73 30.77 2.37
CA GLU A 396 0.04 29.49 2.60
C GLU A 396 0.62 28.39 1.72
N VAL A 397 0.93 28.71 0.46
CA VAL A 397 1.61 27.80 -0.47
C VAL A 397 2.98 27.40 0.06
N ASP A 398 3.81 28.37 0.47
CA ASP A 398 5.15 28.11 1.02
C ASP A 398 5.10 27.26 2.29
N PHE A 399 4.20 27.58 3.21
CA PHE A 399 4.03 26.82 4.45
C PHE A 399 3.61 25.38 4.18
N ALA A 400 2.59 25.18 3.33
CA ALA A 400 2.12 23.84 2.98
C ALA A 400 3.19 23.01 2.26
N PHE A 401 4.00 23.63 1.40
CA PHE A 401 5.15 22.97 0.77
C PHE A 401 6.21 22.54 1.79
N VAL A 402 6.56 23.39 2.76
CA VAL A 402 7.50 23.04 3.84
C VAL A 402 6.96 21.88 4.68
N VAL A 403 5.66 21.87 4.97
CA VAL A 403 5.02 20.73 5.65
C VAL A 403 5.16 19.47 4.80
N TRP A 404 4.78 19.52 3.52
CA TRP A 404 4.90 18.37 2.62
C TRP A 404 6.33 17.84 2.50
N LYS A 405 7.34 18.71 2.48
CA LYS A 405 8.75 18.32 2.42
C LYS A 405 9.20 17.44 3.59
N ASN A 406 8.55 17.56 4.75
CA ASN A 406 8.82 16.73 5.93
C ASN A 406 8.02 15.41 5.94
N PHE A 407 7.00 15.29 5.08
CA PHE A 407 6.13 14.12 4.96
C PHE A 407 5.81 13.82 3.48
N PRO A 408 6.84 13.58 2.63
CA PRO A 408 6.67 13.48 1.18
C PRO A 408 5.73 12.34 0.75
N GLU A 409 5.59 11.32 1.57
CA GLU A 409 4.67 10.20 1.37
C GLU A 409 3.21 10.58 1.60
N ARG A 410 2.91 11.66 2.34
CA ARG A 410 1.54 12.02 2.72
C ARG A 410 0.98 13.13 1.83
N MET A 411 -0.34 13.13 1.67
CA MET A 411 -1.02 14.29 1.09
C MET A 411 -1.14 15.39 2.16
N VAL A 412 -0.84 16.62 1.78
CA VAL A 412 -0.96 17.81 2.64
C VAL A 412 -1.96 18.76 2.00
N GLY A 413 -3.07 19.04 2.67
CA GLY A 413 -4.16 19.79 2.05
C GLY A 413 -4.87 20.76 2.99
N PHE A 414 -5.60 21.68 2.35
CA PHE A 414 -6.29 22.78 3.01
C PHE A 414 -7.75 22.44 3.37
N LEU A 415 -8.40 21.68 2.48
CA LEU A 415 -9.79 21.27 2.60
C LEU A 415 -9.86 19.78 2.94
N THR A 416 -10.72 19.41 3.88
CA THR A 416 -10.76 18.06 4.46
C THR A 416 -12.15 17.47 4.44
N TRP A 417 -12.25 16.18 4.15
CA TRP A 417 -13.43 15.35 4.38
C TRP A 417 -13.11 14.21 5.33
N ASN A 418 -14.14 13.63 5.91
CA ASN A 418 -14.05 12.44 6.74
C ASN A 418 -15.00 11.36 6.23
N HIS A 419 -14.54 10.11 6.23
CA HIS A 419 -15.40 8.96 5.99
C HIS A 419 -16.10 8.55 7.29
N PHE A 420 -17.27 7.92 7.17
CA PHE A 420 -18.02 7.33 8.27
C PHE A 420 -18.79 6.11 7.80
N TRP A 421 -19.13 5.22 8.73
CA TRP A 421 -20.05 4.11 8.49
C TRP A 421 -21.47 4.57 8.81
N ASP A 422 -22.37 4.53 7.83
CA ASP A 422 -23.79 4.81 8.00
C ASP A 422 -24.53 3.51 8.30
N GLU A 423 -24.90 3.30 9.57
CA GLU A 423 -25.64 2.12 10.01
C GLU A 423 -27.05 2.03 9.39
N ALA A 424 -27.67 3.16 9.04
CA ALA A 424 -29.00 3.17 8.45
C ALA A 424 -28.99 2.70 6.99
N GLN A 425 -27.90 3.01 6.26
CA GLN A 425 -27.71 2.60 4.87
C GLN A 425 -26.90 1.30 4.73
N GLY A 426 -26.26 0.84 5.81
CA GLY A 426 -25.38 -0.33 5.80
C GLY A 426 -24.17 -0.14 4.89
N GLY A 427 -23.64 1.09 4.81
CA GLY A 427 -22.60 1.46 3.86
C GLY A 427 -21.74 2.63 4.32
N TRP A 428 -20.66 2.87 3.59
CA TRP A 428 -19.77 4.00 3.82
C TRP A 428 -20.37 5.30 3.26
N GLY A 429 -20.13 6.40 3.98
CA GLY A 429 -20.39 7.75 3.54
C GLY A 429 -19.19 8.65 3.81
N TYR A 430 -19.24 9.89 3.32
CA TYR A 430 -18.26 10.91 3.66
C TYR A 430 -18.90 12.28 3.82
N THR A 431 -18.31 13.13 4.66
CA THR A 431 -18.83 14.45 4.99
C THR A 431 -17.72 15.49 5.17
N ALA A 432 -18.06 16.74 4.90
CA ALA A 432 -17.22 17.91 5.20
C ALA A 432 -17.46 18.49 6.60
N GLU A 433 -18.54 18.09 7.28
CA GLU A 433 -19.06 18.76 8.47
C GLU A 433 -18.27 18.45 9.76
N MET A 434 -17.56 17.32 9.79
CA MET A 434 -16.78 16.92 10.97
C MET A 434 -15.48 17.73 11.10
N ALA A 435 -15.50 18.77 11.93
CA ALA A 435 -14.40 19.72 12.04
C ALA A 435 -13.09 19.16 12.66
N ASN A 436 -13.19 18.14 13.53
CA ASN A 436 -12.09 17.72 14.40
C ASN A 436 -11.39 16.42 13.97
N GLU A 437 -11.95 15.68 13.01
CA GLU A 437 -11.41 14.43 12.51
C GLU A 437 -11.60 14.37 11.00
N PHE A 438 -10.57 13.94 10.29
CA PHE A 438 -10.56 13.87 8.84
C PHE A 438 -9.76 12.66 8.38
N SER A 439 -10.11 12.13 7.23
CA SER A 439 -9.42 11.01 6.60
C SER A 439 -9.01 11.29 5.17
N MET A 440 -9.44 12.43 4.62
CA MET A 440 -9.19 12.83 3.25
C MET A 440 -8.85 14.32 3.17
N VAL A 441 -8.04 14.68 2.17
CA VAL A 441 -7.83 16.06 1.73
C VAL A 441 -8.24 16.22 0.27
N LEU A 442 -8.89 17.33 -0.08
CA LEU A 442 -9.35 17.56 -1.45
C LEU A 442 -8.18 17.95 -2.36
N THR A 443 -8.09 17.32 -3.53
CA THR A 443 -7.05 17.62 -4.53
C THR A 443 -7.24 18.99 -5.18
N ALA A 444 -8.39 19.63 -4.96
CA ALA A 444 -8.65 21.04 -5.30
C ALA A 444 -7.67 22.02 -4.63
N ALA A 445 -7.04 21.64 -3.52
CA ALA A 445 -5.96 22.37 -2.89
C ALA A 445 -5.12 21.43 -2.01
N ALA A 446 -4.17 20.72 -2.64
CA ALA A 446 -3.29 19.80 -1.93
C ALA A 446 -1.91 19.63 -2.59
N PHE A 447 -0.91 19.40 -1.75
CA PHE A 447 0.39 18.89 -2.11
C PHE A 447 0.44 17.37 -1.97
N TYR A 448 1.05 16.71 -2.95
CA TYR A 448 1.37 15.29 -2.90
C TYR A 448 2.50 14.95 -3.87
N HIS A 449 3.06 13.75 -3.74
CA HIS A 449 4.17 13.30 -4.57
C HIS A 449 3.72 12.92 -5.99
N ARG A 450 4.49 13.28 -7.02
CA ARG A 450 4.19 12.99 -8.44
C ARG A 450 4.02 11.50 -8.74
N TYR A 451 4.66 10.65 -7.93
CA TYR A 451 4.58 9.20 -8.05
C TYR A 451 3.13 8.69 -8.04
N TYR A 452 2.23 9.36 -7.31
CA TYR A 452 0.83 8.98 -7.24
C TYR A 452 0.09 9.11 -8.58
N HIS A 453 0.53 9.97 -9.51
CA HIS A 453 0.00 9.98 -10.89
C HIS A 453 0.32 8.68 -11.64
N THR A 454 1.51 8.13 -11.42
CA THR A 454 1.92 6.87 -12.04
C THR A 454 1.11 5.71 -11.49
N LEU A 455 0.94 5.65 -10.17
CA LEU A 455 0.08 4.65 -9.53
C LEU A 455 -1.38 4.79 -9.99
N PHE A 456 -1.90 6.02 -10.04
CA PHE A 456 -3.26 6.27 -10.51
C PHE A 456 -3.46 5.74 -11.94
N THR A 457 -2.48 5.94 -12.81
CA THR A 457 -2.58 5.59 -14.24
C THR A 457 -2.31 4.11 -14.53
N HIS A 458 -1.33 3.51 -13.86
CA HIS A 458 -0.80 2.19 -14.21
C HIS A 458 -1.15 1.09 -13.20
N SER A 459 -1.45 1.44 -11.94
CA SER A 459 -1.80 0.46 -10.91
C SER A 459 -3.31 0.29 -10.73
N LEU A 460 -4.11 1.35 -10.94
CA LEU A 460 -5.56 1.26 -10.74
C LEU A 460 -6.26 0.55 -11.91
N PRO A 461 -7.22 -0.37 -11.63
CA PRO A 461 -8.10 -0.92 -12.64
C PRO A 461 -8.81 0.17 -13.45
N ARG A 462 -9.03 -0.08 -14.74
CA ARG A 462 -9.73 0.86 -15.62
C ARG A 462 -11.11 1.25 -15.08
N ALA A 463 -11.84 0.32 -14.49
CA ALA A 463 -13.16 0.57 -13.91
C ALA A 463 -13.15 1.67 -12.85
N LEU A 464 -12.15 1.67 -11.95
CA LEU A 464 -12.03 2.70 -10.92
C LEU A 464 -11.72 4.08 -11.49
N ARG A 465 -10.88 4.13 -12.53
CA ARG A 465 -10.61 5.39 -13.25
C ARG A 465 -11.87 5.91 -13.95
N THR A 466 -12.65 5.03 -14.57
CA THR A 466 -13.93 5.40 -15.19
C THR A 466 -14.90 5.98 -14.15
N LEU A 467 -14.98 5.39 -12.95
CA LEU A 467 -15.82 5.91 -11.86
C LEU A 467 -15.42 7.34 -11.46
N ALA A 468 -14.11 7.61 -11.37
CA ALA A 468 -13.58 8.96 -11.12
C ALA A 468 -13.81 9.94 -12.29
N ASP A 469 -13.95 9.45 -13.52
CA ASP A 469 -14.29 10.28 -14.68
C ASP A 469 -15.74 10.76 -14.65
N GLU A 470 -16.63 9.94 -14.09
CA GLU A 470 -18.08 10.17 -14.06
C GLU A 470 -18.51 11.12 -12.92
N ALA A 471 -17.78 11.11 -11.80
CA ALA A 471 -18.08 11.92 -10.63
C ALA A 471 -16.84 12.68 -10.11
N PRO A 472 -16.82 14.03 -10.16
CA PRO A 472 -15.70 14.83 -9.67
C PRO A 472 -15.30 14.56 -8.22
N ALA A 473 -16.28 14.46 -7.30
CA ALA A 473 -16.03 14.15 -5.89
C ALA A 473 -15.37 12.77 -5.72
N CYS A 474 -15.73 11.81 -6.57
CA CYS A 474 -15.15 10.47 -6.54
C CYS A 474 -13.66 10.47 -6.95
N ALA A 475 -13.21 11.41 -7.77
CA ALA A 475 -11.81 11.54 -8.15
C ALA A 475 -10.92 11.91 -6.93
N ASP A 476 -11.40 12.81 -6.06
CA ASP A 476 -10.73 13.14 -4.81
C ASP A 476 -10.68 11.95 -3.85
N VAL A 477 -11.81 11.25 -3.69
CA VAL A 477 -11.91 10.05 -2.84
C VAL A 477 -10.95 8.97 -3.34
N LEU A 478 -10.93 8.68 -4.64
CA LEU A 478 -10.06 7.67 -5.25
C LEU A 478 -8.58 7.99 -5.05
N MET A 479 -8.16 9.26 -5.20
CA MET A 479 -6.77 9.63 -4.95
C MET A 479 -6.39 9.43 -3.47
N ASN A 480 -7.26 9.81 -2.52
CA ASN A 480 -7.01 9.56 -1.10
C ASN A 480 -6.99 8.06 -0.77
N PHE A 481 -7.90 7.27 -1.36
CA PHE A 481 -7.90 5.81 -1.25
C PHE A 481 -6.58 5.20 -1.72
N LEU A 482 -6.10 5.64 -2.89
CA LEU A 482 -4.83 5.18 -3.45
C LEU A 482 -3.66 5.49 -2.51
N VAL A 483 -3.52 6.73 -2.06
CA VAL A 483 -2.41 7.14 -1.19
C VAL A 483 -2.49 6.44 0.18
N ALA A 484 -3.67 6.36 0.78
CA ALA A 484 -3.87 5.70 2.07
C ALA A 484 -3.65 4.17 1.96
N ALA A 485 -4.05 3.54 0.86
CA ALA A 485 -3.83 2.12 0.65
C ALA A 485 -2.33 1.77 0.54
N VAL A 486 -1.54 2.64 -0.09
CA VAL A 486 -0.09 2.48 -0.28
C VAL A 486 0.67 2.79 1.01
N THR A 487 0.39 3.94 1.63
CA THR A 487 1.18 4.44 2.77
C THR A 487 0.71 3.90 4.11
N LYS A 488 -0.57 3.51 4.23
CA LYS A 488 -1.25 3.24 5.49
C LYS A 488 -1.23 4.43 6.47
N LEU A 489 -1.04 5.65 5.94
CA LEU A 489 -0.98 6.88 6.71
C LEU A 489 -2.14 7.81 6.34
N PRO A 490 -2.68 8.58 7.30
CA PRO A 490 -3.70 9.57 7.01
C PRO A 490 -3.10 10.80 6.30
N PRO A 491 -3.88 11.70 5.70
CA PRO A 491 -3.36 12.98 5.20
C PRO A 491 -3.02 13.97 6.33
N ILE A 492 -2.45 15.13 6.00
CA ILE A 492 -2.13 16.22 6.93
C ILE A 492 -2.93 17.48 6.57
N LYS A 493 -3.54 18.09 7.58
CA LYS A 493 -4.28 19.35 7.44
C LYS A 493 -3.39 20.56 7.71
N VAL A 494 -3.48 21.57 6.85
CA VAL A 494 -2.86 22.90 7.02
C VAL A 494 -3.94 23.99 7.08
N PRO A 495 -3.65 25.17 7.65
CA PRO A 495 -4.62 26.26 7.73
C PRO A 495 -5.01 26.78 6.34
N TYR A 496 -6.31 27.04 6.16
CA TYR A 496 -6.87 27.75 5.01
C TYR A 496 -7.41 29.11 5.47
N GLY A 497 -7.16 30.17 4.70
CA GLY A 497 -7.52 31.54 5.03
C GLY A 497 -8.99 31.75 5.47
N LYS A 498 -9.19 32.69 6.39
CA LYS A 498 -10.48 32.97 7.07
C LYS A 498 -11.65 33.38 6.16
N GLN A 499 -11.44 33.68 4.88
CA GLN A 499 -12.53 34.15 4.00
C GLN A 499 -13.53 33.05 3.59
N HIS A 500 -13.26 31.78 3.86
CA HIS A 500 -14.14 30.68 3.44
C HIS A 500 -14.78 29.87 4.59
N GLN A 501 -14.58 30.24 5.85
CA GLN A 501 -15.28 29.59 6.98
C GLN A 501 -16.77 30.01 7.12
N GLU A 502 -17.26 30.95 6.29
CA GLU A 502 -18.63 31.50 6.37
C GLU A 502 -19.50 31.24 5.12
N ALA A 503 -19.15 30.27 4.30
CA ALA A 503 -20.07 29.73 3.29
C ALA A 503 -20.59 28.36 3.74
N ALA A 504 -21.31 28.34 4.85
CA ALA A 504 -22.24 27.25 5.14
C ALA A 504 -23.42 27.33 4.15
N PRO A 505 -23.97 26.20 3.66
CA PRO A 505 -25.04 26.20 2.69
C PRO A 505 -26.34 26.77 3.28
N LEU A 506 -27.01 27.58 2.46
CA LEU A 506 -28.44 27.90 2.38
C LEU A 506 -29.36 27.58 3.59
N ALA A 507 -30.07 28.62 4.00
CA ALA A 507 -31.14 28.67 5.01
C ALA A 507 -32.08 27.44 5.05
N PRO A 508 -32.65 27.11 6.23
CA PRO A 508 -33.59 26.00 6.38
C PRO A 508 -34.85 26.23 5.53
N GLY A 509 -35.02 25.40 4.50
CA GLY A 509 -36.21 25.37 3.66
C GLY A 509 -37.38 24.71 4.37
N VAL A 510 -38.50 25.45 4.39
CA VAL A 510 -39.91 25.03 4.25
C VAL A 510 -40.21 23.53 4.44
N PRO A 511 -41.11 23.14 5.37
CA PRO A 511 -41.53 21.76 5.51
C PRO A 511 -42.49 21.38 4.38
N GLY A 512 -42.10 20.41 3.57
CA GLY A 512 -42.92 19.85 2.50
C GLY A 512 -42.18 19.75 1.17
N SER A 513 -41.19 18.85 1.09
CA SER A 513 -40.76 18.29 -0.19
C SER A 513 -40.38 16.83 0.02
N GLU A 514 -40.85 16.01 -0.90
CA GLU A 514 -40.77 14.54 -0.96
C GLU A 514 -39.33 14.02 -0.81
N PRO A 515 -39.14 12.74 -0.41
CA PRO A 515 -37.82 12.15 -0.25
C PRO A 515 -37.04 12.25 -1.56
N GLN A 516 -35.94 13.01 -1.54
CA GLN A 516 -35.05 13.12 -2.70
C GLN A 516 -34.44 11.75 -3.06
N PRO A 517 -34.20 11.49 -4.36
CA PRO A 517 -33.45 10.31 -4.79
C PRO A 517 -32.06 10.29 -4.16
N GLN A 518 -31.58 9.12 -3.77
CA GLN A 518 -30.25 8.86 -3.22
C GLN A 518 -29.16 9.61 -4.02
N SER A 519 -28.29 10.36 -3.34
CA SER A 519 -27.22 11.09 -4.03
C SER A 519 -26.20 10.10 -4.60
N PRO A 520 -25.77 10.26 -5.87
CA PRO A 520 -24.84 9.35 -6.55
C PRO A 520 -23.44 9.28 -5.89
N ASP A 521 -23.16 10.13 -4.92
CA ASP A 521 -21.88 10.26 -4.22
C ASP A 521 -21.64 9.18 -3.15
N HIS A 522 -22.68 8.62 -2.53
CA HIS A 522 -22.55 7.52 -1.57
C HIS A 522 -22.15 6.19 -2.24
N ASP A 523 -22.56 5.98 -3.49
CA ASP A 523 -22.23 4.75 -4.21
C ASP A 523 -20.74 4.64 -4.52
N CYS A 524 -20.07 5.75 -4.82
CA CYS A 524 -18.65 5.74 -5.17
C CYS A 524 -17.78 5.14 -4.06
N ILE A 525 -17.87 5.66 -2.82
CA ILE A 525 -17.00 5.22 -1.72
C ILE A 525 -17.19 3.73 -1.40
N ASN A 526 -18.41 3.22 -1.52
CA ASN A 526 -18.72 1.80 -1.32
C ASN A 526 -18.14 0.93 -2.43
N GLN A 527 -18.28 1.33 -3.69
CA GLN A 527 -17.66 0.63 -4.82
C GLN A 527 -16.13 0.61 -4.70
N LEU A 528 -15.52 1.73 -4.31
CA LEU A 528 -14.08 1.80 -4.05
C LEU A 528 -13.67 0.84 -2.93
N ALA A 529 -14.35 0.87 -1.79
CA ALA A 529 -14.03 -0.02 -0.67
C ALA A 529 -14.17 -1.51 -1.04
N ALA A 530 -15.17 -1.86 -1.85
CA ALA A 530 -15.35 -3.21 -2.37
C ALA A 530 -14.20 -3.64 -3.30
N GLU A 531 -13.79 -2.80 -4.25
CA GLU A 531 -12.70 -3.11 -5.19
C GLU A 531 -11.33 -3.20 -4.50
N PHE A 532 -11.07 -2.34 -3.51
CA PHE A 532 -9.87 -2.44 -2.65
C PHE A 532 -9.98 -3.58 -1.61
N GLY A 533 -11.17 -4.16 -1.44
CA GLY A 533 -11.51 -5.24 -0.50
C GLY A 533 -11.47 -4.85 0.98
N HIS A 534 -11.27 -3.57 1.30
CA HIS A 534 -11.34 -2.99 2.64
C HIS A 534 -11.46 -1.47 2.53
N MET A 535 -11.75 -0.79 3.65
CA MET A 535 -11.64 0.67 3.76
C MET A 535 -10.17 1.04 4.04
N PRO A 536 -9.43 1.65 3.09
CA PRO A 536 -8.03 2.01 3.30
C PRO A 536 -7.83 3.34 4.01
N LEU A 537 -8.87 4.20 4.06
CA LEU A 537 -8.77 5.52 4.65
C LEU A 537 -8.47 5.44 6.14
N VAL A 538 -7.51 6.25 6.59
CA VAL A 538 -7.11 6.35 7.99
C VAL A 538 -7.54 7.72 8.49
N SER A 539 -8.20 7.77 9.64
CA SER A 539 -8.58 9.04 10.27
C SER A 539 -7.40 9.70 10.98
N SER A 540 -7.42 11.02 11.04
CA SER A 540 -6.45 11.83 11.77
C SER A 540 -7.08 13.09 12.34
N ARG A 541 -6.40 13.62 13.35
CA ARG A 541 -6.67 14.93 13.94
C ARG A 541 -5.45 15.86 13.82
N LEU A 542 -4.44 15.45 13.06
CA LEU A 542 -3.18 16.17 12.92
C LEU A 542 -3.36 17.40 12.04
N ARG A 543 -3.20 18.57 12.65
CA ARG A 543 -3.14 19.86 11.97
C ARG A 543 -1.81 20.53 12.29
N LEU A 544 -1.12 20.98 11.25
CA LEU A 544 0.11 21.74 11.38
C LEU A 544 -0.15 23.19 10.99
N ASP A 545 0.14 24.10 11.92
CA ASP A 545 -0.07 25.54 11.75
C ASP A 545 1.30 26.26 11.79
N PRO A 546 1.47 27.39 11.09
CA PRO A 546 2.70 28.17 11.17
C PRO A 546 2.91 28.71 12.60
N VAL A 547 4.16 28.97 13.00
CA VAL A 547 4.52 29.41 14.36
C VAL A 547 3.74 30.66 14.81
N LEU A 548 3.39 31.55 13.87
CA LEU A 548 2.62 32.77 14.14
C LEU A 548 1.10 32.60 13.95
N PHE A 549 0.61 31.38 13.82
CA PHE A 549 -0.81 31.12 13.60
C PHE A 549 -1.64 31.54 14.81
N LYS A 550 -2.59 32.46 14.59
CA LYS A 550 -3.37 33.17 15.62
C LYS A 550 -2.56 34.06 16.56
N ASP A 551 -1.26 34.24 16.34
CA ASP A 551 -0.47 35.15 17.15
C ASP A 551 -0.87 36.60 16.83
N PRO A 552 -1.37 37.38 17.81
CA PRO A 552 -1.73 38.77 17.60
C PRO A 552 -0.49 39.67 17.39
N VAL A 553 0.73 39.18 17.09
CA VAL A 553 1.90 40.02 16.82
C VAL A 553 1.58 41.19 15.90
N SER A 554 0.77 41.01 14.86
CA SER A 554 0.37 42.13 13.98
C SER A 554 -0.53 43.15 14.66
N VAL A 555 -1.42 42.72 15.57
CA VAL A 555 -2.27 43.56 16.42
C VAL A 555 -1.44 44.24 17.53
N GLN A 556 -0.50 43.51 18.13
CA GLN A 556 0.42 44.03 19.15
C GLN A 556 1.42 45.03 18.54
N ARG A 557 1.97 44.76 17.35
CA ARG A 557 2.82 45.71 16.60
C ARG A 557 2.05 46.97 16.23
N LYS A 558 0.78 46.87 15.82
CA LYS A 558 -0.10 48.04 15.64
C LYS A 558 -0.30 48.83 16.94
N LYS A 559 -0.37 48.16 18.10
CA LYS A 559 -0.51 48.78 19.43
C LYS A 559 0.76 49.50 19.87
N TYR A 560 1.95 49.05 19.44
CA TYR A 560 3.24 49.62 19.80
C TYR A 560 4.03 50.22 18.62
N ARG A 561 3.35 50.92 17.71
CA ARG A 561 3.99 51.62 16.58
C ARG A 561 5.12 52.58 17.00
N SER A 562 5.09 53.09 18.22
CA SER A 562 6.11 53.97 18.78
C SER A 562 7.45 53.27 19.07
N LEU A 563 7.48 51.94 19.20
CA LEU A 563 8.71 51.17 19.44
C LEU A 563 9.50 50.86 18.16
N GLU A 564 8.88 51.00 16.97
CA GLU A 564 9.54 50.79 15.67
C GLU A 564 10.23 52.07 15.16
N LYS A 565 10.03 53.22 15.82
CA LYS A 565 10.91 54.37 15.63
C LYS A 565 12.20 54.11 16.38
N LYS A 566 13.19 53.51 15.72
CA LYS A 566 14.57 53.51 16.23
C LYS A 566 15.04 54.96 16.44
N PRO A 567 15.88 55.21 17.46
CA PRO A 567 16.34 56.54 17.86
C PRO A 567 17.10 57.28 16.76
#